data_AF-A0A2A4T0S9-F1
#
_entry.id   AF-A0A2A4T0S9-F1
#
_cell.length_a   1.000
_cell.length_b   1.000
_cell.length_c   1.000
_cell.angle_alpha   90.00
_cell.angle_beta   90.00
_cell.angle_gamma   90.00
#
_symmetry.space_group_name_H-M   'P 1'
#
loop_
_entity.id
_entity.type
_entity.pdbx_description
1 polymer ?
#
loop_
_entity_poly.entity_id
_entity_poly.type
_entity_poly.pdbx_seq_one_letter_code
_entity_poly.pdbx_strand_id
1 'polypeptide(L)'
;DADAAAALIPAGANVGMSGFTGAGYPKAVPQALAARMRAHHDHGEADRISIWTGASTAPELDGALAEVDGIELRLPYQSDPVCRQKINEGRMEYIDIHLSHVAPYAWAGFFGKLDVAVIEVAGITEQGALIPSSSIGNNKTWIDLADRVILEVNHGQSAGLDGMHDVYYGTALPPHRQPIPLTGPLQRIGERYLHCPPEKITAVVETNAPDRNSRFSEPDEASRRIAGHLLEFFSREVDAGRLPANLLPLQSGVGNIANAVLAGLADGPFENLTAYTEVLQDGMLSLLKSGKLASASATAFSLSPDANRDLAEHIDFYRDRIVLRPQEISNHPEVIRRLGVIAMNGMIEADLYGNVNSTHVMGTRIMNGIGGSGDFARNGYLSVFMTPSTAKDGAISTIVPMVSHVDHTEHDVQIVVTEQGLADLRGLPPRERARRIIEHCAHPDFRPRLLDYFERASASGRGLHTPHLLSEALSWHERYEQTGRM
;
A
#
# COMPACT_ATOMS: atom_id res chain seq x y z
N ASP A 1 -6.94 9.75 -30.84
CA ASP A 1 -6.38 10.61 -29.78
C ASP A 1 -7.05 10.26 -28.46
N ALA A 2 -6.68 10.92 -27.35
CA ALA A 2 -7.22 10.62 -26.03
C ALA A 2 -8.72 10.97 -25.91
N ASP A 3 -9.19 12.03 -26.56
CA ASP A 3 -10.61 12.42 -26.56
C ASP A 3 -11.50 11.38 -27.22
N ALA A 4 -11.10 10.87 -28.39
CA ALA A 4 -11.81 9.79 -29.08
C ALA A 4 -11.82 8.50 -28.24
N ALA A 5 -10.73 8.19 -27.53
CA ALA A 5 -10.67 7.04 -26.64
C ALA A 5 -11.57 7.22 -25.40
N ALA A 6 -11.57 8.40 -24.78
CA ALA A 6 -12.44 8.71 -23.64
C ALA A 6 -13.93 8.63 -24.01
N ALA A 7 -14.31 8.99 -25.24
CA ALA A 7 -15.67 8.84 -25.74
C ALA A 7 -16.16 7.38 -25.79
N LEU A 8 -15.25 6.39 -25.77
CA LEU A 8 -15.59 4.97 -25.74
C LEU A 8 -15.98 4.46 -24.34
N ILE A 9 -15.76 5.25 -23.28
CA ILE A 9 -16.08 4.93 -21.89
C ILE A 9 -17.49 5.44 -21.57
N PRO A 10 -18.52 4.58 -21.45
CA PRO A 10 -19.89 5.05 -21.16
C PRO A 10 -20.01 5.68 -19.77
N ALA A 11 -20.94 6.62 -19.61
CA ALA A 11 -21.39 7.02 -18.28
C ALA A 11 -21.98 5.81 -17.53
N GLY A 12 -21.71 5.71 -16.23
CA GLY A 12 -22.12 4.60 -15.36
C GLY A 12 -21.29 3.32 -15.52
N ALA A 13 -20.20 3.36 -16.30
CA ALA A 13 -19.35 2.20 -16.51
C ALA A 13 -18.49 1.86 -15.29
N ASN A 14 -18.20 0.58 -15.10
CA ASN A 14 -17.11 0.13 -14.26
C ASN A 14 -15.81 0.11 -15.08
N VAL A 15 -14.80 0.87 -14.65
CA VAL A 15 -13.56 1.08 -15.39
C VAL A 15 -12.37 0.60 -14.58
N GLY A 16 -11.67 -0.40 -15.10
CA GLY A 16 -10.41 -0.91 -14.56
C GLY A 16 -9.26 -0.06 -15.09
N MET A 17 -8.54 0.65 -14.24
CA MET A 17 -7.39 1.44 -14.65
C MET A 17 -6.11 0.86 -14.06
N SER A 18 -5.04 0.83 -14.86
CA SER A 18 -3.72 0.52 -14.34
C SER A 18 -3.28 1.59 -13.33
N GLY A 19 -2.32 1.26 -12.48
CA GLY A 19 -1.78 2.20 -11.50
C GLY A 19 -1.63 1.61 -10.10
N PHE A 20 -0.47 1.83 -9.53
CA PHE A 20 -0.14 1.43 -8.18
C PHE A 20 0.92 2.40 -7.62
N THR A 21 0.64 3.00 -6.47
CA THR A 21 1.51 4.02 -5.83
C THR A 21 1.98 5.14 -6.75
N GLY A 22 1.09 5.63 -7.63
CA GLY A 22 1.42 6.72 -8.54
C GLY A 22 2.37 6.34 -9.68
N ALA A 23 2.52 5.04 -9.94
CA ALA A 23 3.29 4.50 -11.05
C ALA A 23 2.40 3.66 -11.97
N GLY A 24 2.59 3.82 -13.28
CA GLY A 24 1.99 2.94 -14.28
C GLY A 24 0.49 3.14 -14.51
N TYR A 25 -0.03 4.31 -14.19
CA TYR A 25 -1.43 4.69 -14.38
C TYR A 25 -1.62 5.42 -15.72
N PRO A 26 -2.79 5.28 -16.39
CA PRO A 26 -3.07 6.03 -17.61
C PRO A 26 -3.20 7.53 -17.30
N LYS A 27 -2.83 8.38 -18.25
CA LYS A 27 -2.64 9.81 -18.03
C LYS A 27 -3.52 10.64 -18.96
N ALA A 28 -3.50 10.38 -20.26
CA ALA A 28 -4.18 11.24 -21.22
C ALA A 28 -5.70 10.98 -21.28
N VAL A 29 -6.11 9.71 -21.26
CA VAL A 29 -7.51 9.29 -21.32
C VAL A 29 -8.29 9.73 -20.08
N PRO A 30 -7.78 9.59 -18.83
CA PRO A 30 -8.46 10.14 -17.66
C PRO A 30 -8.66 11.66 -17.70
N GLN A 31 -7.68 12.41 -18.24
CA GLN A 31 -7.79 13.86 -18.42
C GLN A 31 -8.89 14.22 -19.44
N ALA A 32 -8.91 13.54 -20.58
CA ALA A 32 -9.95 13.72 -21.59
C ALA A 32 -11.34 13.34 -21.06
N LEU A 33 -11.41 12.26 -20.27
CA LEU A 33 -12.63 11.82 -19.61
C LEU A 33 -13.14 12.85 -18.60
N ALA A 34 -12.26 13.43 -17.79
CA ALA A 34 -12.62 14.50 -16.85
C ALA A 34 -13.14 15.75 -17.57
N ALA A 35 -12.54 16.13 -18.70
CA ALA A 35 -13.00 17.24 -19.53
C ALA A 35 -14.41 16.98 -20.09
N ARG A 36 -14.68 15.76 -20.58
CA ARG A 36 -16.01 15.35 -21.03
C ARG A 36 -17.04 15.40 -19.90
N MET A 37 -16.72 14.81 -18.75
CA MET A 37 -17.61 14.78 -17.58
C MET A 37 -17.99 16.18 -17.13
N ARG A 38 -17.00 17.10 -17.07
CA ARG A 38 -17.26 18.52 -16.78
C ARG A 38 -18.25 19.13 -17.76
N ALA A 39 -18.04 18.92 -19.07
CA ALA A 39 -18.94 19.44 -20.09
C ALA A 39 -20.36 18.86 -19.96
N HIS A 40 -20.51 17.58 -19.63
CA HIS A 40 -21.84 16.98 -19.38
C HIS A 40 -22.50 17.59 -18.13
N HIS A 41 -21.75 17.77 -17.04
CA HIS A 41 -22.27 18.34 -15.79
C HIS A 41 -22.70 19.80 -15.95
N ASP A 42 -21.97 20.60 -16.75
CA ASP A 42 -22.34 21.99 -17.09
C ASP A 42 -23.70 22.07 -17.82
N HIS A 43 -24.12 20.98 -18.49
CA HIS A 43 -25.44 20.84 -19.12
C HIS A 43 -26.48 20.12 -18.24
N GLY A 44 -26.13 19.77 -16.99
CA GLY A 44 -27.00 19.06 -16.05
C GLY A 44 -27.14 17.56 -16.31
N GLU A 45 -26.25 16.98 -17.12
CA GLU A 45 -26.22 15.54 -17.40
C GLU A 45 -25.35 14.82 -16.37
N ALA A 46 -25.80 13.65 -15.91
CA ALA A 46 -25.00 12.82 -15.00
C ALA A 46 -23.99 11.98 -15.78
N ASP A 47 -22.70 12.22 -15.54
CA ASP A 47 -21.60 11.42 -16.10
C ASP A 47 -20.62 11.08 -14.98
N ARG A 48 -20.76 9.87 -14.43
CA ARG A 48 -19.89 9.32 -13.38
C ARG A 48 -19.54 7.88 -13.73
N ILE A 49 -18.43 7.38 -13.21
CA ILE A 49 -18.00 5.98 -13.38
C ILE A 49 -17.53 5.38 -12.05
N SER A 50 -17.49 4.06 -11.97
CA SER A 50 -16.73 3.37 -10.93
C SER A 50 -15.29 3.16 -11.41
N ILE A 51 -14.31 3.40 -10.53
CA ILE A 51 -12.88 3.23 -10.83
C ILE A 51 -12.29 2.12 -9.98
N TRP A 52 -11.77 1.09 -10.65
CA TRP A 52 -11.07 -0.03 -10.05
C TRP A 52 -9.59 0.02 -10.43
N THR A 53 -8.71 0.15 -9.44
CA THR A 53 -7.27 0.29 -9.69
C THR A 53 -6.46 -0.85 -9.08
N GLY A 54 -5.14 -0.85 -9.29
CA GLY A 54 -4.26 -1.66 -8.45
C GLY A 54 -4.24 -1.13 -7.01
N ALA A 55 -3.76 0.11 -6.86
CA ALA A 55 -3.78 0.87 -5.61
C ALA A 55 -3.97 2.38 -5.90
N SER A 56 -3.20 3.27 -5.27
CA SER A 56 -3.31 4.71 -5.56
C SER A 56 -2.75 5.06 -6.94
N THR A 57 -3.34 6.08 -7.56
CA THR A 57 -2.84 6.64 -8.83
C THR A 57 -2.18 8.01 -8.55
N ALA A 58 -2.62 9.07 -9.21
CA ALA A 58 -2.05 10.40 -9.14
C ALA A 58 -3.11 11.49 -9.44
N PRO A 59 -2.77 12.78 -9.28
CA PRO A 59 -3.67 13.88 -9.62
C PRO A 59 -4.20 13.83 -11.05
N GLU A 60 -3.44 13.31 -12.02
CA GLU A 60 -3.88 13.24 -13.41
C GLU A 60 -4.96 12.18 -13.67
N LEU A 61 -5.25 11.30 -12.70
CA LEU A 61 -6.33 10.31 -12.78
C LEU A 61 -7.32 10.50 -11.64
N ASP A 62 -6.93 10.15 -10.41
CA ASP A 62 -7.80 10.24 -9.22
C ASP A 62 -8.24 11.69 -9.00
N GLY A 63 -7.29 12.63 -8.96
CA GLY A 63 -7.58 14.05 -8.71
C GLY A 63 -8.48 14.67 -9.77
N ALA A 64 -8.12 14.51 -11.04
CA ALA A 64 -8.85 15.11 -12.16
C ALA A 64 -10.29 14.62 -12.28
N LEU A 65 -10.53 13.33 -12.08
CA LEU A 65 -11.88 12.76 -12.12
C LEU A 65 -12.67 13.13 -10.86
N ALA A 66 -12.03 13.22 -9.69
CA ALA A 66 -12.68 13.65 -8.46
C ALA A 66 -13.04 15.14 -8.43
N GLU A 67 -12.20 16.01 -9.01
CA GLU A 67 -12.44 17.46 -9.13
C GLU A 67 -13.74 17.77 -9.86
N VAL A 68 -14.07 16.96 -10.86
CA VAL A 68 -15.30 17.10 -11.66
C VAL A 68 -16.44 16.21 -11.16
N ASP A 69 -16.38 15.69 -9.93
CA ASP A 69 -17.40 14.79 -9.36
C ASP A 69 -17.70 13.54 -10.24
N GLY A 70 -16.74 13.12 -11.06
CA GLY A 70 -16.87 12.06 -12.07
C GLY A 70 -16.70 10.63 -11.56
N ILE A 71 -16.36 10.45 -10.28
CA ILE A 71 -16.17 9.12 -9.67
C ILE A 71 -17.37 8.80 -8.77
N GLU A 72 -18.11 7.76 -9.09
CA GLU A 72 -19.20 7.22 -8.25
C GLU A 72 -18.65 6.34 -7.13
N LEU A 73 -17.90 5.29 -7.50
CA LEU A 73 -17.29 4.33 -6.60
C LEU A 73 -15.80 4.22 -6.88
N ARG A 74 -14.98 4.16 -5.83
CA ARG A 74 -13.52 3.98 -5.92
C ARG A 74 -13.06 2.75 -5.12
N LEU A 75 -12.21 1.91 -5.71
CA LEU A 75 -11.52 0.80 -5.02
C LEU A 75 -10.15 0.51 -5.63
N PRO A 76 -9.17 -0.07 -4.89
CA PRO A 76 -9.23 -0.46 -3.49
C PRO A 76 -8.42 0.45 -2.54
N TYR A 77 -7.67 1.39 -3.10
CA TYR A 77 -6.76 2.25 -2.35
C TYR A 77 -6.61 3.60 -3.06
N GLN A 78 -6.76 4.70 -2.33
CA GLN A 78 -6.53 6.06 -2.82
C GLN A 78 -5.59 6.84 -1.89
N SER A 79 -4.87 7.81 -2.44
CA SER A 79 -4.05 8.76 -1.66
C SER A 79 -4.15 10.20 -2.16
N ASP A 80 -5.12 10.45 -3.04
CA ASP A 80 -5.37 11.77 -3.61
C ASP A 80 -6.19 12.63 -2.64
N PRO A 81 -5.76 13.86 -2.31
CA PRO A 81 -6.48 14.71 -1.36
C PRO A 81 -7.93 15.03 -1.76
N VAL A 82 -8.22 15.17 -3.05
CA VAL A 82 -9.57 15.48 -3.53
C VAL A 82 -10.45 14.24 -3.40
N CYS A 83 -9.99 13.07 -3.83
CA CYS A 83 -10.70 11.80 -3.57
C CYS A 83 -10.99 11.63 -2.08
N ARG A 84 -9.96 11.74 -1.22
CA ARG A 84 -10.10 11.62 0.23
C ARG A 84 -11.15 12.59 0.79
N GLN A 85 -11.15 13.83 0.33
CA GLN A 85 -12.13 14.82 0.76
C GLN A 85 -13.55 14.40 0.35
N LYS A 86 -13.77 14.05 -0.92
CA LYS A 86 -15.08 13.66 -1.45
C LYS A 86 -15.65 12.43 -0.75
N ILE A 87 -14.81 11.44 -0.45
CA ILE A 87 -15.20 10.23 0.30
C ILE A 87 -15.65 10.61 1.71
N ASN A 88 -14.85 11.41 2.42
CA ASN A 88 -15.18 11.83 3.79
C ASN A 88 -16.38 12.79 3.87
N GLU A 89 -16.74 13.45 2.77
CA GLU A 89 -17.96 14.25 2.64
C GLU A 89 -19.19 13.41 2.24
N GLY A 90 -19.03 12.10 2.02
CA GLY A 90 -20.12 11.20 1.57
C GLY A 90 -20.56 11.44 0.12
N ARG A 91 -19.69 12.02 -0.72
CA ARG A 91 -19.97 12.33 -2.14
C ARG A 91 -19.41 11.30 -3.11
N MET A 92 -18.55 10.41 -2.64
CA MET A 92 -17.92 9.35 -3.41
C MET A 92 -17.92 8.07 -2.58
N GLU A 93 -18.44 6.98 -3.13
CA GLU A 93 -18.39 5.68 -2.48
C GLU A 93 -16.96 5.13 -2.52
N TYR A 94 -16.55 4.46 -1.45
CA TYR A 94 -15.20 3.92 -1.34
C TYR A 94 -15.20 2.56 -0.68
N ILE A 95 -14.50 1.62 -1.32
CA ILE A 95 -14.27 0.28 -0.79
C ILE A 95 -12.75 0.12 -0.69
N ASP A 96 -12.21 0.17 0.53
CA ASP A 96 -10.84 -0.29 0.77
C ASP A 96 -10.82 -1.76 1.17
N ILE A 97 -10.03 -2.53 0.43
CA ILE A 97 -9.87 -3.96 0.64
C ILE A 97 -8.41 -4.33 0.62
N HIS A 98 -8.08 -5.46 1.24
CA HIS A 98 -6.79 -6.10 1.08
C HIS A 98 -6.44 -6.22 -0.40
N LEU A 99 -5.25 -5.74 -0.78
CA LEU A 99 -4.88 -5.65 -2.20
C LEU A 99 -4.80 -7.03 -2.87
N SER A 100 -4.45 -8.07 -2.10
CA SER A 100 -4.44 -9.45 -2.60
C SER A 100 -5.84 -9.98 -2.96
N HIS A 101 -6.91 -9.40 -2.39
CA HIS A 101 -8.29 -9.85 -2.61
C HIS A 101 -8.95 -9.23 -3.83
N VAL A 102 -8.39 -8.15 -4.38
CA VAL A 102 -9.04 -7.37 -5.46
C VAL A 102 -9.27 -8.23 -6.69
N ALA A 103 -8.21 -8.86 -7.22
CA ALA A 103 -8.29 -9.71 -8.39
C ALA A 103 -9.27 -10.90 -8.22
N PRO A 104 -9.18 -11.72 -7.16
CA PRO A 104 -10.12 -12.83 -7.01
C PRO A 104 -11.56 -12.37 -6.75
N TYR A 105 -11.79 -11.23 -6.11
CA TYR A 105 -13.15 -10.69 -5.93
C TYR A 105 -13.74 -10.19 -7.26
N ALA A 106 -12.90 -9.57 -8.10
CA ALA A 106 -13.30 -9.19 -9.44
C ALA A 106 -13.64 -10.42 -10.30
N TRP A 107 -12.81 -11.47 -10.29
CA TRP A 107 -13.11 -12.72 -11.00
C TRP A 107 -14.37 -13.42 -10.49
N ALA A 108 -14.63 -13.37 -9.19
CA ALA A 108 -15.84 -13.93 -8.59
C ALA A 108 -17.11 -13.11 -8.92
N GLY A 109 -16.96 -11.93 -9.53
CA GLY A 109 -18.06 -11.04 -9.91
C GLY A 109 -18.63 -10.23 -8.76
N PHE A 110 -17.93 -10.13 -7.62
CA PHE A 110 -18.44 -9.40 -6.44
C PHE A 110 -18.54 -7.89 -6.65
N PHE A 111 -17.74 -7.33 -7.56
CA PHE A 111 -17.83 -5.92 -7.95
C PHE A 111 -18.77 -5.70 -9.16
N GLY A 112 -19.38 -6.77 -9.68
CA GLY A 112 -20.14 -6.73 -10.92
C GLY A 112 -19.27 -6.88 -12.15
N LYS A 113 -19.80 -6.46 -13.30
CA LYS A 113 -19.13 -6.54 -14.61
C LYS A 113 -18.13 -5.41 -14.77
N LEU A 114 -16.98 -5.68 -15.39
CA LEU A 114 -16.03 -4.65 -15.81
C LEU A 114 -16.29 -4.29 -17.28
N ASP A 115 -16.56 -3.03 -17.59
CA ASP A 115 -16.96 -2.61 -18.94
C ASP A 115 -15.76 -2.23 -19.80
N VAL A 116 -14.82 -1.48 -19.23
CA VAL A 116 -13.63 -0.97 -19.92
C VAL A 116 -12.40 -1.12 -19.03
N ALA A 117 -11.28 -1.54 -19.61
CA ALA A 117 -9.96 -1.42 -19.00
C ALA A 117 -9.14 -0.35 -19.72
N VAL A 118 -8.51 0.55 -18.97
CA VAL A 118 -7.56 1.55 -19.49
C VAL A 118 -6.19 1.25 -18.90
N ILE A 119 -5.28 0.73 -19.73
CA ILE A 119 -4.00 0.17 -19.27
C ILE A 119 -2.85 0.94 -19.91
N GLU A 120 -1.99 1.52 -19.07
CA GLU A 120 -0.69 2.01 -19.52
C GLU A 120 0.27 0.85 -19.77
N VAL A 121 0.99 0.89 -20.88
CA VAL A 121 2.04 -0.04 -21.26
C VAL A 121 3.28 0.74 -21.71
N ALA A 122 4.48 0.19 -21.47
CA ALA A 122 5.73 0.76 -21.96
C ALA A 122 5.94 0.48 -23.45
N GLY A 123 5.26 -0.54 -24.00
CA GLY A 123 5.35 -0.90 -25.40
C GLY A 123 4.50 -2.11 -25.76
N ILE A 124 4.43 -2.38 -27.06
CA ILE A 124 3.78 -3.54 -27.66
C ILE A 124 4.81 -4.23 -28.53
N THR A 125 5.02 -5.53 -28.31
CA THR A 125 5.95 -6.34 -29.11
C THR A 125 5.38 -6.58 -30.52
N GLU A 126 6.23 -6.99 -31.47
CA GLU A 126 5.79 -7.36 -32.83
C GLU A 126 4.74 -8.49 -32.83
N GLN A 127 4.75 -9.35 -31.80
CA GLN A 127 3.81 -10.46 -31.63
C GLN A 127 2.52 -10.03 -30.91
N GLY A 128 2.37 -8.74 -30.57
CA GLY A 128 1.18 -8.18 -29.92
C GLY A 128 1.14 -8.36 -28.40
N ALA A 129 2.20 -8.93 -27.78
CA ALA A 129 2.31 -8.99 -26.33
C ALA A 129 2.59 -7.59 -25.75
N LEU A 130 1.98 -7.27 -24.61
CA LEU A 130 2.04 -5.96 -23.98
C LEU A 130 3.14 -5.92 -22.91
N ILE A 131 4.03 -4.95 -22.98
CA ILE A 131 5.08 -4.72 -21.98
C ILE A 131 4.49 -3.83 -20.87
N PRO A 132 4.31 -4.34 -19.63
CA PRO A 132 3.79 -3.51 -18.56
C PRO A 132 4.72 -2.32 -18.28
N SER A 133 4.17 -1.22 -17.74
CA SER A 133 4.97 -0.05 -17.40
C SER A 133 5.63 -0.19 -16.01
N SER A 134 5.76 0.91 -15.26
CA SER A 134 6.41 0.96 -13.94
C SER A 134 5.62 0.27 -12.82
N SER A 135 4.43 -0.25 -13.11
CA SER A 135 3.65 -1.11 -12.21
C SER A 135 2.83 -2.17 -12.97
N ILE A 136 2.38 -3.20 -12.24
CA ILE A 136 1.42 -4.19 -12.77
C ILE A 136 0.06 -4.10 -12.08
N GLY A 137 0.03 -4.02 -10.75
CA GLY A 137 -1.22 -4.02 -9.98
C GLY A 137 -2.16 -5.16 -10.38
N ASN A 138 -3.35 -4.80 -10.85
CA ASN A 138 -4.38 -5.74 -11.33
C ASN A 138 -4.52 -5.77 -12.86
N ASN A 139 -3.54 -5.26 -13.64
CA ASN A 139 -3.68 -5.09 -15.09
C ASN A 139 -4.08 -6.38 -15.83
N LYS A 140 -3.50 -7.53 -15.45
CA LYS A 140 -3.89 -8.85 -15.98
C LYS A 140 -5.40 -9.07 -15.80
N THR A 141 -5.89 -8.90 -14.58
CA THR A 141 -7.30 -9.11 -14.24
C THR A 141 -8.22 -8.14 -14.98
N TRP A 142 -7.82 -6.88 -15.13
CA TRP A 142 -8.58 -5.90 -15.91
C TRP A 142 -8.69 -6.28 -17.37
N ILE A 143 -7.58 -6.70 -17.98
CA ILE A 143 -7.57 -7.16 -19.37
C ILE A 143 -8.41 -8.44 -19.52
N ASP A 144 -8.34 -9.38 -18.58
CA ASP A 144 -9.13 -10.61 -18.62
C ASP A 144 -10.64 -10.30 -18.57
N LEU A 145 -11.06 -9.41 -17.67
CA LEU A 145 -12.47 -9.20 -17.33
C LEU A 145 -13.20 -8.14 -18.16
N ALA A 146 -12.53 -7.09 -18.61
CA ALA A 146 -13.21 -5.97 -19.28
C ALA A 146 -13.79 -6.39 -20.63
N ASP A 147 -14.93 -5.86 -21.07
CA ASP A 147 -15.38 -6.10 -22.45
C ASP A 147 -14.44 -5.47 -23.48
N ARG A 148 -13.92 -4.28 -23.16
CA ARG A 148 -13.11 -3.44 -24.05
C ARG A 148 -11.85 -2.98 -23.34
N VAL A 149 -10.77 -2.84 -24.09
CA VAL A 149 -9.46 -2.41 -23.62
C VAL A 149 -9.01 -1.19 -24.41
N ILE A 150 -8.60 -0.16 -23.68
CA ILE A 150 -7.91 1.01 -24.19
C ILE A 150 -6.47 0.93 -23.69
N LEU A 151 -5.52 1.02 -24.61
CA LEU A 151 -4.09 1.02 -24.26
C LEU A 151 -3.56 2.45 -24.34
N GLU A 152 -2.83 2.88 -23.32
CA GLU A 152 -1.93 4.04 -23.41
C GLU A 152 -0.49 3.53 -23.56
N VAL A 153 0.11 3.76 -24.73
CA VAL A 153 1.53 3.42 -24.97
C VAL A 153 2.35 4.65 -24.61
N ASN A 154 3.00 4.62 -23.46
CA ASN A 154 3.72 5.77 -22.92
C ASN A 154 5.21 5.73 -23.24
N HIS A 155 5.63 6.55 -24.21
CA HIS A 155 7.02 6.70 -24.63
C HIS A 155 7.93 7.32 -23.56
N GLY A 156 7.36 7.87 -22.49
CA GLY A 156 8.11 8.35 -21.32
C GLY A 156 8.61 7.23 -20.41
N GLN A 157 8.05 6.02 -20.54
CA GLN A 157 8.52 4.84 -19.81
C GLN A 157 9.74 4.23 -20.49
N SER A 158 10.69 3.71 -19.71
CA SER A 158 11.90 3.10 -20.26
C SER A 158 11.56 1.82 -21.04
N ALA A 159 12.04 1.71 -22.28
CA ALA A 159 11.96 0.47 -23.05
C ALA A 159 12.67 -0.70 -22.36
N GLY A 160 13.63 -0.42 -21.48
CA GLY A 160 14.32 -1.42 -20.67
C GLY A 160 13.47 -2.04 -19.56
N LEU A 161 12.21 -1.63 -19.41
CA LEU A 161 11.23 -2.36 -18.59
C LEU A 161 10.90 -3.73 -19.19
N ASP A 162 11.15 -3.95 -20.49
CA ASP A 162 10.98 -5.25 -21.14
C ASP A 162 11.82 -6.33 -20.42
N GLY A 163 11.10 -7.29 -19.85
CA GLY A 163 11.65 -8.43 -19.12
C GLY A 163 11.78 -8.24 -17.61
N MET A 164 11.37 -7.10 -17.05
CA MET A 164 11.35 -6.90 -15.59
C MET A 164 10.17 -7.62 -14.91
N HIS A 165 9.06 -7.84 -15.62
CA HIS A 165 7.80 -8.32 -15.05
C HIS A 165 7.67 -9.85 -15.03
N ASP A 166 6.88 -10.38 -14.10
CA ASP A 166 6.52 -11.80 -13.97
C ASP A 166 5.01 -11.93 -13.70
N VAL A 167 4.24 -12.07 -14.78
CA VAL A 167 2.79 -12.18 -14.81
C VAL A 167 2.41 -13.67 -14.74
N TYR A 168 1.87 -14.09 -13.60
CA TYR A 168 1.44 -15.47 -13.39
C TYR A 168 0.00 -15.70 -13.88
N TYR A 169 -0.17 -16.59 -14.88
CA TYR A 169 -1.48 -16.95 -15.44
C TYR A 169 -2.08 -18.24 -14.83
N GLY A 170 -1.42 -18.84 -13.84
CA GLY A 170 -1.90 -20.07 -13.19
C GLY A 170 -2.88 -19.83 -12.03
N THR A 171 -3.29 -18.60 -11.77
CA THR A 171 -4.31 -18.30 -10.76
C THR A 171 -5.68 -18.81 -11.20
N ALA A 172 -6.48 -19.26 -10.24
CA ALA A 172 -7.85 -19.71 -10.47
C ALA A 172 -8.73 -19.43 -9.25
N LEU A 173 -10.05 -19.43 -9.46
CA LEU A 173 -11.02 -19.35 -8.39
C LEU A 173 -11.17 -20.71 -7.67
N PRO A 174 -11.54 -20.70 -6.38
CA PRO A 174 -11.98 -21.91 -5.68
C PRO A 174 -13.14 -22.61 -6.43
N PRO A 175 -13.20 -23.96 -6.41
CA PRO A 175 -12.32 -24.88 -5.69
C PRO A 175 -11.09 -25.35 -6.50
N HIS A 176 -10.75 -24.72 -7.62
CA HIS A 176 -9.73 -25.23 -8.56
C HIS A 176 -8.35 -24.58 -8.44
N ARG A 177 -8.19 -23.59 -7.54
CA ARG A 177 -6.92 -22.91 -7.27
C ARG A 177 -5.82 -23.93 -6.92
N GLN A 178 -4.67 -23.81 -7.57
CA GLN A 178 -3.47 -24.58 -7.28
C GLN A 178 -2.53 -23.80 -6.33
N PRO A 179 -1.63 -24.49 -5.61
CA PRO A 179 -0.58 -23.82 -4.84
C PRO A 179 0.29 -22.93 -5.75
N ILE A 180 0.67 -21.74 -5.27
CA ILE A 180 1.54 -20.83 -6.01
C ILE A 180 2.97 -21.37 -5.96
N PRO A 181 3.65 -21.68 -7.09
CA PRO A 181 4.96 -22.36 -7.08
C PRO A 181 6.15 -21.42 -6.82
N LEU A 182 5.96 -20.39 -5.99
CA LEU A 182 7.01 -19.44 -5.59
C LEU A 182 7.65 -19.87 -4.26
N THR A 183 8.97 -20.01 -4.26
CA THR A 183 9.79 -20.40 -3.11
C THR A 183 10.95 -19.45 -2.84
N GLY A 184 11.16 -18.43 -3.69
CA GLY A 184 12.18 -17.40 -3.47
C GLY A 184 11.77 -16.03 -4.05
N PRO A 185 12.26 -14.91 -3.49
CA PRO A 185 11.82 -13.57 -3.90
C PRO A 185 12.07 -13.23 -5.39
N LEU A 186 13.18 -13.67 -5.98
CA LEU A 186 13.52 -13.38 -7.38
C LEU A 186 13.03 -14.47 -8.36
N GLN A 187 12.44 -15.57 -7.88
CA GLN A 187 12.01 -16.67 -8.75
C GLN A 187 10.89 -16.19 -9.69
N ARG A 188 11.02 -16.43 -10.99
CA ARG A 188 9.95 -16.17 -11.96
C ARG A 188 9.09 -17.42 -12.12
N ILE A 189 7.77 -17.26 -12.08
CA ILE A 189 6.79 -18.35 -12.16
C ILE A 189 5.81 -18.18 -13.32
N GLY A 190 5.87 -17.06 -14.03
CA GLY A 190 4.97 -16.72 -15.12
C GLY A 190 5.72 -16.16 -16.33
N GLU A 191 5.10 -15.19 -16.98
CA GLU A 191 5.55 -14.62 -18.25
C GLU A 191 5.94 -13.16 -18.09
N ARG A 192 6.72 -12.63 -19.04
CA ARG A 192 7.21 -11.24 -18.98
C ARG A 192 6.19 -10.20 -19.43
N TYR A 193 5.05 -10.63 -19.97
CA TYR A 193 4.13 -9.78 -20.70
C TYR A 193 2.69 -9.96 -20.25
N LEU A 194 1.88 -8.93 -20.50
CA LEU A 194 0.43 -9.00 -20.45
C LEU A 194 -0.11 -9.47 -21.81
N HIS A 195 -1.10 -10.36 -21.77
CA HIS A 195 -1.80 -10.85 -22.96
C HIS A 195 -3.16 -10.17 -23.08
N CYS A 196 -3.42 -9.56 -24.23
CA CYS A 196 -4.71 -8.95 -24.54
C CYS A 196 -5.19 -9.48 -25.91
N PRO A 197 -6.36 -10.14 -25.98
CA PRO A 197 -6.96 -10.49 -27.26
C PRO A 197 -7.16 -9.22 -28.11
N PRO A 198 -6.64 -9.17 -29.37
CA PRO A 198 -6.67 -7.96 -30.19
C PRO A 198 -8.07 -7.40 -30.42
N GLU A 199 -9.08 -8.27 -30.48
CA GLU A 199 -10.49 -7.89 -30.66
C GLU A 199 -11.08 -7.10 -29.49
N LYS A 200 -10.46 -7.18 -28.30
CA LYS A 200 -10.87 -6.38 -27.14
C LYS A 200 -10.28 -4.97 -27.20
N ILE A 201 -9.19 -4.75 -27.96
CA ILE A 201 -8.50 -3.46 -28.02
C ILE A 201 -9.31 -2.51 -28.91
N THR A 202 -10.00 -1.56 -28.30
CA THR A 202 -10.84 -0.58 -29.03
C THR A 202 -10.12 0.73 -29.34
N ALA A 203 -9.03 1.03 -28.63
CA ALA A 203 -8.19 2.18 -28.91
C ALA A 203 -6.76 1.97 -28.40
N VAL A 204 -5.80 2.55 -29.12
CA VAL A 204 -4.41 2.72 -28.68
C VAL A 204 -4.09 4.21 -28.75
N VAL A 205 -3.67 4.76 -27.63
CA VAL A 205 -3.34 6.18 -27.48
C VAL A 205 -1.85 6.29 -27.16
N GLU A 206 -1.10 7.00 -28.00
CA GLU A 206 0.29 7.30 -27.69
C GLU A 206 0.39 8.45 -26.69
N THR A 207 1.21 8.27 -25.65
CA THR A 207 1.45 9.29 -24.62
C THR A 207 2.95 9.47 -24.38
N ASN A 208 3.30 10.59 -23.73
CA ASN A 208 4.65 10.84 -23.25
C ASN A 208 4.56 11.71 -22.00
N ALA A 209 4.36 11.08 -20.85
CA ALA A 209 4.20 11.78 -19.59
C ALA A 209 4.79 10.99 -18.42
N PRO A 210 5.43 11.67 -17.45
CA PRO A 210 6.05 11.00 -16.31
C PRO A 210 5.01 10.45 -15.35
N ASP A 211 5.38 9.44 -14.57
CA ASP A 211 4.64 9.06 -13.37
C ASP A 211 4.71 10.12 -12.27
N ARG A 212 3.91 9.93 -11.21
CA ARG A 212 3.93 10.80 -10.04
C ARG A 212 5.19 10.53 -9.20
N ASN A 213 6.20 11.34 -9.45
CA ASN A 213 7.51 11.20 -8.83
C ASN A 213 7.69 12.25 -7.73
N SER A 214 7.01 12.07 -6.59
CA SER A 214 7.18 12.97 -5.45
C SER A 214 8.57 12.80 -4.83
N ARG A 215 9.28 13.91 -4.58
CA ARG A 215 10.53 13.86 -3.81
C ARG A 215 10.22 13.41 -2.39
N PHE A 216 10.94 12.40 -1.92
CA PHE A 216 10.89 12.02 -0.51
C PHE A 216 11.56 13.08 0.35
N SER A 217 11.01 13.31 1.54
CA SER A 217 11.67 14.14 2.54
C SER A 217 12.79 13.35 3.21
N GLU A 218 13.86 14.04 3.59
CA GLU A 218 14.87 13.49 4.48
C GLU A 218 14.21 12.98 5.76
N PRO A 219 14.59 11.80 6.29
CA PRO A 219 14.09 11.32 7.56
C PRO A 219 14.23 12.39 8.65
N ASP A 220 13.16 12.62 9.41
CA ASP A 220 13.24 13.46 10.61
C ASP A 220 13.88 12.69 11.79
N GLU A 221 14.10 13.38 12.91
CA GLU A 221 14.72 12.78 14.11
C GLU A 221 13.87 11.64 14.68
N ALA A 222 12.54 11.79 14.73
CA ALA A 222 11.65 10.77 15.23
C ALA A 222 11.74 9.50 14.37
N SER A 223 11.74 9.65 13.04
CA SER A 223 11.90 8.55 12.08
C SER A 223 13.25 7.85 12.24
N ARG A 224 14.35 8.59 12.44
CA ARG A 224 15.67 8.01 12.73
C ARG A 224 15.70 7.22 14.03
N ARG A 225 15.05 7.71 15.09
CA ARG A 225 14.95 7.00 16.37
C ARG A 225 14.15 5.71 16.24
N ILE A 226 13.01 5.76 15.56
CA ILE A 226 12.18 4.58 15.24
C ILE A 226 13.03 3.52 14.51
N ALA A 227 13.74 3.94 13.45
CA ALA A 227 14.63 3.06 12.71
C ALA A 227 15.73 2.46 13.60
N GLY A 228 16.36 3.27 14.45
CA GLY A 228 17.39 2.81 15.38
C GLY A 228 16.88 1.73 16.34
N HIS A 229 15.72 1.92 16.95
CA HIS A 229 15.10 0.92 17.82
C HIS A 229 14.80 -0.40 17.10
N LEU A 230 14.32 -0.31 15.86
CA LEU A 230 14.01 -1.49 15.06
C LEU A 230 15.28 -2.26 14.63
N LEU A 231 16.33 -1.56 14.23
CA LEU A 231 17.61 -2.17 13.83
C LEU A 231 18.32 -2.81 15.03
N GLU A 232 18.27 -2.18 16.19
CA GLU A 232 18.76 -2.78 17.43
C GLU A 232 18.00 -4.06 17.76
N PHE A 233 16.68 -4.05 17.61
CA PHE A 233 15.85 -5.25 17.77
C PHE A 233 16.25 -6.35 16.79
N PHE A 234 16.44 -6.05 15.50
CA PHE A 234 16.89 -7.05 14.52
C PHE A 234 18.25 -7.65 14.89
N SER A 235 19.22 -6.83 15.31
CA SER A 235 20.52 -7.35 15.76
C SER A 235 20.36 -8.31 16.93
N ARG A 236 19.52 -7.98 17.92
CA ARG A 236 19.23 -8.87 19.05
C ARG A 236 18.54 -10.17 18.64
N GLU A 237 17.64 -10.13 17.65
CA GLU A 237 17.01 -11.34 17.11
C GLU A 237 18.01 -12.23 16.36
N VAL A 238 18.97 -11.63 15.67
CA VAL A 238 20.08 -12.35 15.02
C VAL A 238 21.01 -12.98 16.05
N ASP A 239 21.46 -12.21 17.05
CA ASP A 239 22.33 -12.71 18.13
C ASP A 239 21.67 -13.85 18.92
N ALA A 240 20.35 -13.80 19.07
CA ALA A 240 19.58 -14.84 19.73
C ALA A 240 19.21 -16.03 18.82
N GLY A 241 19.63 -16.04 17.55
CA GLY A 241 19.37 -17.10 16.59
C GLY A 241 17.90 -17.22 16.13
N ARG A 242 17.10 -16.18 16.34
CA ARG A 242 15.67 -16.13 15.93
C ARG A 242 15.47 -15.56 14.53
N LEU A 243 16.44 -14.79 14.04
CA LEU A 243 16.58 -14.37 12.65
C LEU A 243 17.97 -14.76 12.12
N PRO A 244 18.12 -15.06 10.83
CA PRO A 244 19.43 -15.27 10.23
C PRO A 244 20.17 -13.93 10.03
N ALA A 245 21.49 -13.97 9.82
CA ALA A 245 22.32 -12.78 9.67
C ALA A 245 21.92 -11.86 8.49
N ASN A 246 21.33 -12.45 7.45
CA ASN A 246 20.79 -11.73 6.28
C ASN A 246 19.30 -11.41 6.42
N LEU A 247 18.74 -11.53 7.62
CA LEU A 247 17.31 -11.39 7.93
C LEU A 247 16.44 -12.29 7.03
N LEU A 248 15.14 -11.99 7.00
CA LEU A 248 14.19 -12.60 6.07
C LEU A 248 13.77 -11.56 5.03
N PRO A 249 13.05 -11.94 3.95
CA PRO A 249 12.59 -10.98 2.96
C PRO A 249 11.83 -9.81 3.61
N LEU A 250 12.24 -8.59 3.28
CA LEU A 250 11.71 -7.38 3.86
C LEU A 250 10.50 -6.88 3.05
N GLN A 251 9.41 -6.53 3.74
CA GLN A 251 8.37 -5.64 3.22
C GLN A 251 8.44 -4.32 3.97
N SER A 252 8.37 -3.22 3.22
CA SER A 252 8.30 -1.87 3.76
C SER A 252 7.25 -1.08 3.00
N GLY A 253 6.41 -0.36 3.75
CA GLY A 253 5.55 0.67 3.18
C GLY A 253 6.34 1.88 2.67
N VAL A 254 5.62 2.97 2.36
CA VAL A 254 6.21 4.25 1.94
C VAL A 254 6.24 5.30 3.05
N GLY A 255 7.12 6.31 2.92
CA GLY A 255 7.15 7.50 3.79
C GLY A 255 8.44 7.64 4.61
N ASN A 256 8.50 8.69 5.44
CA ASN A 256 9.72 9.08 6.16
C ASN A 256 10.28 7.96 7.07
N ILE A 257 9.41 7.22 7.77
CA ILE A 257 9.83 6.13 8.66
C ILE A 257 10.41 4.97 7.87
N ALA A 258 9.73 4.55 6.80
CA ALA A 258 10.22 3.52 5.89
C ALA A 258 11.60 3.88 5.32
N ASN A 259 11.75 5.11 4.85
CA ASN A 259 13.02 5.63 4.34
C ASN A 259 14.11 5.62 5.41
N ALA A 260 13.79 5.97 6.66
CA ALA A 260 14.73 5.92 7.78
C ALA A 260 15.19 4.49 8.08
N VAL A 261 14.28 3.52 8.05
CA VAL A 261 14.60 2.10 8.23
C VAL A 261 15.50 1.60 7.11
N LEU A 262 15.19 1.91 5.85
CA LEU A 262 16.03 1.53 4.70
C LEU A 262 17.43 2.17 4.77
N ALA A 263 17.53 3.44 5.17
CA ALA A 263 18.81 4.11 5.37
C ALA A 263 19.62 3.45 6.48
N GLY A 264 19.01 3.15 7.63
CA GLY A 264 19.72 2.48 8.71
C GLY A 264 20.08 1.02 8.39
N LEU A 265 19.33 0.33 7.53
CA LEU A 265 19.74 -0.98 6.98
C LEU A 265 21.00 -0.87 6.10
N ALA A 266 21.17 0.25 5.38
CA ALA A 266 22.36 0.48 4.56
C ALA A 266 23.63 0.58 5.42
N ASP A 267 23.53 1.24 6.57
CA ASP A 267 24.65 1.43 7.50
C ASP A 267 24.78 0.28 8.52
N GLY A 268 23.74 -0.57 8.62
CA GLY A 268 23.65 -1.66 9.57
C GLY A 268 24.56 -2.86 9.25
N PRO A 269 24.66 -3.82 10.19
CA PRO A 269 25.54 -4.98 10.04
C PRO A 269 24.98 -6.06 9.10
N PHE A 270 23.78 -5.86 8.56
CA PHE A 270 23.10 -6.85 7.72
C PHE A 270 23.60 -6.78 6.27
N GLU A 271 23.75 -7.96 5.66
CA GLU A 271 24.26 -8.13 4.30
C GLU A 271 23.39 -9.15 3.55
N ASN A 272 23.43 -9.13 2.21
CA ASN A 272 22.67 -10.05 1.36
C ASN A 272 21.16 -10.06 1.68
N LEU A 273 20.62 -8.89 2.02
CA LEU A 273 19.21 -8.72 2.29
C LEU A 273 18.40 -9.09 1.03
N THR A 274 17.14 -9.47 1.22
CA THR A 274 16.19 -9.61 0.11
C THR A 274 14.90 -8.88 0.45
N ALA A 275 14.14 -8.50 -0.57
CA ALA A 275 12.85 -7.85 -0.36
C ALA A 275 11.73 -8.59 -1.10
N TYR A 276 10.60 -8.69 -0.44
CA TYR A 276 9.34 -9.15 -1.01
C TYR A 276 8.25 -8.20 -0.50
N THR A 277 7.98 -7.15 -1.27
CA THR A 277 7.23 -5.97 -0.85
C THR A 277 6.15 -5.62 -1.88
N GLU A 278 5.38 -4.57 -1.61
CA GLU A 278 4.43 -4.01 -2.57
C GLU A 278 5.14 -3.05 -3.54
N VAL A 279 6.08 -2.26 -3.02
CA VAL A 279 6.66 -1.11 -3.74
C VAL A 279 8.16 -1.01 -3.57
N LEU A 280 8.83 -0.58 -4.64
CA LEU A 280 10.24 -0.23 -4.67
C LEU A 280 10.41 1.29 -4.58
N GLN A 281 11.05 1.74 -3.52
CA GLN A 281 11.36 3.15 -3.28
C GLN A 281 12.85 3.44 -3.51
N ASP A 282 13.21 4.73 -3.53
CA ASP A 282 14.58 5.22 -3.69
C ASP A 282 15.59 4.49 -2.79
N GLY A 283 15.26 4.31 -1.51
CA GLY A 283 16.14 3.62 -0.55
C GLY A 283 16.46 2.18 -0.96
N MET A 284 15.49 1.45 -1.52
CA MET A 284 15.73 0.08 -2.00
C MET A 284 16.61 0.05 -3.25
N LEU A 285 16.46 1.01 -4.17
CA LEU A 285 17.36 1.12 -5.33
C LEU A 285 18.80 1.39 -4.90
N SER A 286 18.99 2.26 -3.89
CA SER A 286 20.30 2.53 -3.30
C SER A 286 20.90 1.28 -2.64
N LEU A 287 20.10 0.50 -1.90
CA LEU A 287 20.56 -0.75 -1.28
C LEU A 287 20.92 -1.83 -2.32
N LEU A 288 20.22 -1.90 -3.45
CA LEU A 288 20.59 -2.80 -4.55
C LEU A 288 21.94 -2.39 -5.15
N LYS A 289 22.14 -1.09 -5.38
CA LYS A 289 23.40 -0.56 -5.92
C LYS A 289 24.59 -0.76 -5.00
N SER A 290 24.41 -0.63 -3.69
CA SER A 290 25.48 -0.87 -2.72
C SER A 290 25.79 -2.35 -2.53
N GLY A 291 24.93 -3.26 -2.99
CA GLY A 291 25.05 -4.71 -2.78
C GLY A 291 24.50 -5.17 -1.43
N LYS A 292 24.02 -4.26 -0.57
CA LYS A 292 23.35 -4.59 0.70
C LYS A 292 22.09 -5.42 0.49
N LEU A 293 21.29 -5.03 -0.52
CA LEU A 293 20.13 -5.79 -1.00
C LEU A 293 20.55 -6.60 -2.23
N ALA A 294 20.39 -7.91 -2.17
CA ALA A 294 20.73 -8.81 -3.27
C ALA A 294 19.64 -8.83 -4.35
N SER A 295 18.37 -8.77 -3.95
CA SER A 295 17.22 -8.80 -4.86
C SER A 295 15.96 -8.21 -4.23
N ALA A 296 15.04 -7.78 -5.08
CA ALA A 296 13.73 -7.29 -4.67
C ALA A 296 12.60 -7.77 -5.57
N SER A 297 11.48 -8.12 -4.96
CA SER A 297 10.20 -8.36 -5.61
C SER A 297 9.19 -7.32 -5.18
N ALA A 298 8.47 -6.73 -6.14
CA ALA A 298 7.46 -5.71 -5.89
C ALA A 298 6.30 -5.83 -6.89
N THR A 299 5.25 -5.02 -6.70
CA THR A 299 4.21 -4.77 -7.71
C THR A 299 4.51 -3.53 -8.54
N ALA A 300 5.16 -2.53 -7.94
CA ALA A 300 5.36 -1.23 -8.55
C ALA A 300 6.64 -0.54 -8.10
N PHE A 301 7.06 0.43 -8.88
CA PHE A 301 7.98 1.49 -8.45
C PHE A 301 7.21 2.63 -7.76
N SER A 302 7.89 3.31 -6.83
CA SER A 302 7.43 4.56 -6.22
C SER A 302 8.67 5.43 -6.00
N LEU A 303 9.16 6.01 -7.09
CA LEU A 303 10.49 6.61 -7.15
C LEU A 303 10.44 8.13 -7.31
N SER A 304 11.41 8.82 -6.72
CA SER A 304 11.64 10.22 -7.01
C SER A 304 12.11 10.42 -8.47
N PRO A 305 12.09 11.66 -9.00
CA PRO A 305 12.55 11.91 -10.36
C PRO A 305 14.03 11.54 -10.57
N ASP A 306 14.84 11.64 -9.51
CA ASP A 306 16.27 11.36 -9.57
C ASP A 306 16.50 9.83 -9.58
N ALA A 307 15.79 9.09 -8.73
CA ALA A 307 15.82 7.63 -8.70
C ALA A 307 15.23 6.99 -9.98
N ASN A 308 14.22 7.60 -10.60
CA ASN A 308 13.69 7.13 -11.89
C ASN A 308 14.69 7.31 -13.05
N ARG A 309 15.41 8.44 -13.09
CA ARG A 309 16.50 8.59 -14.08
C ARG A 309 17.59 7.57 -13.85
N ASP A 310 17.95 7.37 -12.59
CA ASP A 310 18.95 6.39 -12.20
C ASP A 310 18.59 4.95 -12.60
N LEU A 311 17.32 4.57 -12.39
CA LEU A 311 16.74 3.32 -12.85
C LEU A 311 16.83 3.19 -14.38
N ALA A 312 16.44 4.23 -15.12
CA ALA A 312 16.44 4.21 -16.58
C ALA A 312 17.87 4.09 -17.16
N GLU A 313 18.84 4.82 -16.61
CA GLU A 313 20.24 4.80 -17.04
C GLU A 313 20.94 3.47 -16.75
N HIS A 314 20.52 2.76 -15.69
CA HIS A 314 21.13 1.50 -15.24
C HIS A 314 20.16 0.31 -15.31
N ILE A 315 19.21 0.35 -16.24
CA ILE A 315 18.05 -0.55 -16.24
C ILE A 315 18.43 -2.04 -16.31
N ASP A 316 19.50 -2.40 -17.04
CA ASP A 316 19.94 -3.79 -17.15
C ASP A 316 20.48 -4.33 -15.81
N PHE A 317 21.20 -3.50 -15.05
CA PHE A 317 21.65 -3.84 -13.70
C PHE A 317 20.46 -4.15 -12.77
N TYR A 318 19.41 -3.35 -12.89
CA TYR A 318 18.20 -3.49 -12.08
C TYR A 318 17.31 -4.65 -12.54
N ARG A 319 17.19 -4.90 -13.85
CA ARG A 319 16.37 -5.98 -14.42
C ARG A 319 16.77 -7.37 -13.92
N ASP A 320 18.05 -7.58 -13.67
CA ASP A 320 18.57 -8.85 -13.12
C ASP A 320 18.31 -9.00 -11.61
N ARG A 321 17.91 -7.94 -10.92
CA ARG A 321 17.77 -7.88 -9.45
C ARG A 321 16.37 -7.56 -8.97
N ILE A 322 15.50 -7.11 -9.87
CA ILE A 322 14.12 -6.73 -9.59
C ILE A 322 13.16 -7.57 -10.41
N VAL A 323 12.10 -8.05 -9.75
CA VAL A 323 10.93 -8.64 -10.42
C VAL A 323 9.69 -7.86 -10.01
N LEU A 324 8.95 -7.35 -11.00
CA LEU A 324 7.61 -6.79 -10.79
C LEU A 324 6.54 -7.88 -11.01
N ARG A 325 5.56 -7.98 -10.13
CA ARG A 325 4.51 -9.02 -10.14
C ARG A 325 3.12 -8.40 -10.07
N PRO A 326 2.06 -9.08 -10.54
CA PRO A 326 0.70 -8.69 -10.20
C PRO A 326 0.51 -8.64 -8.68
N GLN A 327 -0.34 -7.74 -8.19
CA GLN A 327 -0.52 -7.55 -6.75
C GLN A 327 -1.14 -8.76 -6.06
N GLU A 328 -1.93 -9.56 -6.77
CA GLU A 328 -2.42 -10.85 -6.23
C GLU A 328 -1.26 -11.80 -5.88
N ILE A 329 -0.09 -11.66 -6.54
CA ILE A 329 1.10 -12.46 -6.24
C ILE A 329 1.96 -11.78 -5.19
N SER A 330 2.33 -10.50 -5.36
CA SER A 330 3.20 -9.81 -4.39
C SER A 330 2.57 -9.74 -2.99
N ASN A 331 1.24 -9.74 -2.92
CA ASN A 331 0.51 -9.67 -1.65
C ASN A 331 -0.11 -11.03 -1.27
N HIS A 332 0.24 -12.13 -1.94
CA HIS A 332 -0.43 -13.40 -1.71
C HIS A 332 -0.12 -13.97 -0.30
N PRO A 333 -1.13 -14.22 0.57
CA PRO A 333 -0.91 -14.73 1.92
C PRO A 333 -0.05 -15.99 2.01
N GLU A 334 -0.28 -16.98 1.13
CA GLU A 334 0.50 -18.22 1.08
C GLU A 334 1.99 -17.95 0.84
N VAL A 335 2.31 -16.98 -0.01
CA VAL A 335 3.69 -16.68 -0.41
C VAL A 335 4.38 -15.87 0.67
N ILE A 336 3.71 -14.84 1.20
CA ILE A 336 4.21 -14.02 2.32
C ILE A 336 4.60 -14.93 3.50
N ARG A 337 3.71 -15.86 3.85
CA ARG A 337 3.95 -16.81 4.94
C ARG A 337 5.06 -17.80 4.63
N ARG A 338 5.10 -18.34 3.41
CA ARG A 338 6.14 -19.31 3.00
C ARG A 338 7.53 -18.69 3.01
N LEU A 339 7.65 -17.45 2.53
CA LEU A 339 8.91 -16.72 2.49
C LEU A 339 9.35 -16.20 3.87
N GLY A 340 8.43 -16.14 4.83
CA GLY A 340 8.71 -15.65 6.17
C GLY A 340 8.94 -14.14 6.19
N VAL A 341 8.15 -13.36 5.45
CA VAL A 341 8.37 -11.92 5.26
C VAL A 341 8.36 -11.18 6.61
N ILE A 342 9.29 -10.23 6.80
CA ILE A 342 9.24 -9.24 7.88
C ILE A 342 8.42 -8.05 7.37
N ALA A 343 7.23 -7.89 7.93
CA ALA A 343 6.27 -6.84 7.57
C ALA A 343 6.48 -5.59 8.43
N MET A 344 6.78 -4.46 7.79
CA MET A 344 7.02 -3.18 8.47
C MET A 344 6.04 -2.12 7.94
N ASN A 345 5.04 -1.81 8.77
CA ASN A 345 3.91 -0.96 8.39
C ASN A 345 3.83 0.31 9.23
N GLY A 346 3.33 1.38 8.62
CA GLY A 346 2.90 2.56 9.36
C GLY A 346 1.54 2.34 10.03
N MET A 347 1.19 3.21 10.98
CA MET A 347 -0.16 3.25 11.57
C MET A 347 -0.60 4.67 11.94
N ILE A 348 -1.91 4.87 12.06
CA ILE A 348 -2.53 6.09 12.61
C ILE A 348 -2.41 6.07 14.14
N GLU A 349 -2.87 5.00 14.76
CA GLU A 349 -2.86 4.82 16.22
C GLU A 349 -2.87 3.34 16.60
N ALA A 350 -2.37 3.04 17.80
CA ALA A 350 -2.53 1.75 18.46
C ALA A 350 -3.16 1.93 19.84
N ASP A 351 -3.90 0.93 20.30
CA ASP A 351 -4.39 0.92 21.67
C ASP A 351 -3.46 0.20 22.64
N LEU A 352 -3.79 0.27 23.92
CA LEU A 352 -3.07 -0.41 24.99
C LEU A 352 -2.95 -1.92 24.76
N TYR A 353 -3.86 -2.53 24.03
CA TYR A 353 -3.87 -3.98 23.81
C TYR A 353 -3.17 -4.38 22.52
N GLY A 354 -2.70 -3.40 21.75
CA GLY A 354 -1.99 -3.60 20.50
C GLY A 354 -2.91 -3.92 19.35
N ASN A 355 -4.17 -3.47 19.38
CA ASN A 355 -4.94 -3.29 18.15
C ASN A 355 -4.45 -2.04 17.44
N VAL A 356 -4.49 -2.03 16.11
CA VAL A 356 -3.98 -0.94 15.28
C VAL A 356 -5.05 -0.44 14.32
N ASN A 357 -5.08 0.89 14.19
CA ASN A 357 -5.79 1.65 13.18
C ASN A 357 -4.78 2.18 12.15
N SER A 358 -4.98 1.83 10.90
CA SER A 358 -4.20 2.25 9.73
C SER A 358 -4.99 3.19 8.81
N THR A 359 -6.31 3.32 9.01
CA THR A 359 -7.22 3.87 8.00
C THR A 359 -8.05 5.06 8.46
N HIS A 360 -8.75 4.98 9.60
CA HIS A 360 -9.82 5.93 9.95
C HIS A 360 -9.41 6.88 11.07
N VAL A 361 -9.13 8.14 10.75
CA VAL A 361 -8.91 9.18 11.75
C VAL A 361 -10.21 9.43 12.53
N MET A 362 -10.13 9.31 13.86
CA MET A 362 -11.28 9.40 14.77
C MET A 362 -12.42 8.41 14.41
N GLY A 363 -12.07 7.28 13.83
CA GLY A 363 -12.99 6.17 13.56
C GLY A 363 -13.90 6.34 12.34
N THR A 364 -13.93 7.53 11.73
CA THR A 364 -14.89 7.84 10.66
C THR A 364 -14.27 8.44 9.40
N ARG A 365 -13.09 9.08 9.48
CA ARG A 365 -12.49 9.76 8.33
C ARG A 365 -11.36 8.95 7.72
N ILE A 366 -11.55 8.45 6.50
CA ILE A 366 -10.53 7.69 5.78
C ILE A 366 -9.30 8.56 5.50
N MET A 367 -8.12 8.00 5.76
CA MET A 367 -6.85 8.55 5.32
C MET A 367 -6.56 8.07 3.91
N ASN A 368 -6.17 6.80 3.74
CA ASN A 368 -5.89 6.23 2.42
C ASN A 368 -6.75 4.99 2.20
N GLY A 369 -6.48 3.93 2.95
CA GLY A 369 -7.16 2.64 2.89
C GLY A 369 -6.26 1.56 3.50
N ILE A 370 -6.79 0.38 3.79
CA ILE A 370 -6.02 -0.69 4.44
C ILE A 370 -4.83 -1.16 3.59
N GLY A 371 -4.96 -1.13 2.26
CA GLY A 371 -3.90 -1.55 1.35
C GLY A 371 -3.42 -2.98 1.62
N GLY A 372 -2.14 -3.26 1.39
CA GLY A 372 -1.54 -4.55 1.69
C GLY A 372 -1.14 -4.76 3.15
N SER A 373 -1.36 -3.78 4.04
CA SER A 373 -0.90 -3.89 5.44
C SER A 373 -1.46 -5.14 6.12
N GLY A 374 -2.72 -5.49 5.89
CA GLY A 374 -3.32 -6.71 6.41
C GLY A 374 -2.81 -8.00 5.73
N ASP A 375 -2.51 -7.95 4.43
CA ASP A 375 -1.90 -9.06 3.70
C ASP A 375 -0.55 -9.45 4.34
N PHE A 376 0.27 -8.45 4.66
CA PHE A 376 1.59 -8.65 5.24
C PHE A 376 1.58 -8.85 6.76
N ALA A 377 0.84 -8.06 7.52
CA ALA A 377 0.82 -8.13 8.98
C ALA A 377 0.35 -9.50 9.50
N ARG A 378 -0.69 -10.06 8.88
CA ARG A 378 -1.26 -11.35 9.31
C ARG A 378 -0.42 -12.55 8.89
N ASN A 379 0.29 -12.45 7.77
CA ASN A 379 0.93 -13.60 7.13
C ASN A 379 2.46 -13.57 7.20
N GLY A 380 3.07 -12.44 7.57
CA GLY A 380 4.50 -12.31 7.77
C GLY A 380 5.01 -13.15 8.95
N TYR A 381 6.31 -13.43 8.96
CA TYR A 381 6.99 -14.04 10.11
C TYR A 381 7.03 -13.09 11.31
N LEU A 382 7.17 -11.79 11.04
CA LEU A 382 7.17 -10.73 12.03
C LEU A 382 6.36 -9.54 11.51
N SER A 383 5.43 -9.05 12.32
CA SER A 383 4.59 -7.89 12.05
C SER A 383 4.96 -6.74 12.97
N VAL A 384 5.45 -5.66 12.36
CA VAL A 384 5.93 -4.44 13.01
C VAL A 384 5.06 -3.26 12.59
N PHE A 385 4.56 -2.52 13.57
CA PHE A 385 3.84 -1.27 13.35
C PHE A 385 4.60 -0.09 13.94
N MET A 386 4.68 0.99 13.16
CA MET A 386 5.57 2.11 13.44
C MET A 386 4.82 3.43 13.28
N THR A 387 4.98 4.34 14.24
CA THR A 387 4.46 5.71 14.14
C THR A 387 5.15 6.59 15.18
N PRO A 388 5.28 7.91 14.99
CA PRO A 388 5.66 8.79 16.08
C PRO A 388 4.63 8.70 17.21
N SER A 389 5.04 8.79 18.47
CA SER A 389 4.15 8.62 19.64
C SER A 389 3.09 9.72 19.80
N THR A 390 3.19 10.78 18.98
CA THR A 390 2.22 11.87 18.86
C THR A 390 2.01 12.32 17.41
N ALA A 391 0.89 12.97 17.15
CA ALA A 391 0.57 13.61 15.87
C ALA A 391 0.01 15.04 16.10
N LYS A 392 -0.09 15.83 15.02
CA LYS A 392 -0.61 17.21 15.04
C LYS A 392 0.09 18.08 16.10
N ASP A 393 1.42 18.17 15.99
CA ASP A 393 2.26 18.98 16.88
C ASP A 393 2.07 18.65 18.37
N GLY A 394 1.93 17.35 18.69
CA GLY A 394 1.74 16.86 20.06
C GLY A 394 0.30 16.99 20.58
N ALA A 395 -0.66 17.43 19.76
CA ALA A 395 -2.05 17.55 20.16
C ALA A 395 -2.79 16.19 20.22
N ILE A 396 -2.32 15.20 19.48
CA ILE A 396 -2.87 13.84 19.43
C ILE A 396 -1.84 12.85 19.96
N SER A 397 -2.24 11.90 20.80
CA SER A 397 -1.44 10.72 21.08
C SER A 397 -1.75 9.62 20.07
N THR A 398 -0.72 8.93 19.58
CA THR A 398 -0.90 7.75 18.71
C THR A 398 -1.00 6.44 19.52
N ILE A 399 -0.80 6.50 20.84
CA ILE A 399 -1.12 5.42 21.77
C ILE A 399 -2.35 5.84 22.57
N VAL A 400 -3.45 5.11 22.41
CA VAL A 400 -4.77 5.49 22.96
C VAL A 400 -5.35 4.41 23.88
N PRO A 401 -6.34 4.74 24.74
CA PRO A 401 -7.03 3.74 25.55
C PRO A 401 -7.69 2.61 24.73
N MET A 402 -8.34 2.97 23.63
CA MET A 402 -8.98 2.06 22.66
C MET A 402 -8.89 2.73 21.28
N VAL A 403 -8.53 1.98 20.24
CA VAL A 403 -8.48 2.54 18.89
C VAL A 403 -9.90 2.89 18.43
N SER A 404 -10.01 3.97 17.66
CA SER A 404 -11.30 4.42 17.13
C SER A 404 -11.81 3.58 15.96
N HIS A 405 -10.92 2.82 15.33
CA HIS A 405 -11.18 1.82 14.29
C HIS A 405 -10.12 0.72 14.37
N VAL A 406 -10.44 -0.52 13.99
CA VAL A 406 -9.50 -1.65 14.03
C VAL A 406 -9.28 -2.18 12.62
N ASP A 407 -8.09 -2.00 12.07
CA ASP A 407 -7.64 -2.66 10.83
C ASP A 407 -6.85 -3.94 11.15
N HIS A 408 -6.10 -3.92 12.24
CA HIS A 408 -5.30 -5.05 12.69
C HIS A 408 -5.60 -5.34 14.16
N THR A 409 -6.01 -6.57 14.42
CA THR A 409 -6.30 -7.03 15.79
C THR A 409 -4.99 -7.27 16.56
N GLU A 410 -5.08 -7.46 17.87
CA GLU A 410 -3.93 -7.78 18.71
C GLU A 410 -3.17 -9.04 18.25
N HIS A 411 -3.83 -9.92 17.49
CA HIS A 411 -3.26 -11.15 16.93
C HIS A 411 -2.35 -10.90 15.72
N ASP A 412 -2.56 -9.80 15.00
CA ASP A 412 -1.81 -9.44 13.80
C ASP A 412 -0.59 -8.55 14.13
N VAL A 413 -0.45 -8.13 15.39
CA VAL A 413 0.52 -7.12 15.84
C VAL A 413 1.47 -7.73 16.86
N GLN A 414 2.74 -7.89 16.49
CA GLN A 414 3.77 -8.42 17.39
C GLN A 414 4.69 -7.34 17.95
N ILE A 415 5.04 -6.33 17.16
CA ILE A 415 5.94 -5.26 17.57
C ILE A 415 5.29 -3.90 17.32
N VAL A 416 5.36 -3.01 18.30
CA VAL A 416 5.00 -1.59 18.15
C VAL A 416 6.24 -0.74 18.40
N VAL A 417 6.50 0.22 17.51
CA VAL A 417 7.67 1.10 17.58
C VAL A 417 7.26 2.55 17.47
N THR A 418 7.80 3.37 18.37
CA THR A 418 7.73 4.83 18.29
C THR A 418 9.13 5.40 18.52
N GLU A 419 9.30 6.71 18.40
CA GLU A 419 10.56 7.35 18.75
C GLU A 419 10.91 7.18 20.23
N GLN A 420 9.94 6.84 21.10
CA GLN A 420 10.16 6.60 22.53
C GLN A 420 10.85 5.26 22.81
N GLY A 421 10.68 4.28 21.92
CA GLY A 421 11.13 2.92 22.11
C GLY A 421 10.28 1.89 21.36
N LEU A 422 10.58 0.61 21.63
CA LEU A 422 9.97 -0.55 20.98
C LEU A 422 9.35 -1.49 22.03
N ALA A 423 8.10 -1.89 21.80
CA ALA A 423 7.40 -2.89 22.59
C ALA A 423 7.33 -4.22 21.82
N ASP A 424 8.00 -5.25 22.33
CA ASP A 424 7.86 -6.64 21.86
C ASP A 424 6.70 -7.32 22.60
N LEU A 425 5.68 -7.71 21.85
CA LEU A 425 4.40 -8.19 22.38
C LEU A 425 4.21 -9.70 22.18
N ARG A 426 5.23 -10.40 21.66
CA ARG A 426 5.17 -11.84 21.39
C ARG A 426 5.01 -12.62 22.69
N GLY A 427 4.02 -13.52 22.72
CA GLY A 427 3.75 -14.38 23.87
C GLY A 427 3.14 -13.68 25.08
N LEU A 428 2.75 -12.40 24.99
CA LEU A 428 2.22 -11.64 26.11
C LEU A 428 0.67 -11.62 26.13
N PRO A 429 0.02 -11.79 27.30
CA PRO A 429 -1.41 -11.55 27.46
C PRO A 429 -1.75 -10.04 27.36
N PRO A 430 -3.00 -9.65 27.06
CA PRO A 430 -3.38 -8.25 26.81
C PRO A 430 -2.93 -7.27 27.91
N ARG A 431 -3.04 -7.64 29.19
CA ARG A 431 -2.59 -6.78 30.30
C ARG A 431 -1.08 -6.56 30.36
N GLU A 432 -0.28 -7.50 29.87
CA GLU A 432 1.17 -7.32 29.76
C GLU A 432 1.53 -6.52 28.50
N ARG A 433 0.79 -6.73 27.40
CA ARG A 433 0.89 -5.87 26.21
C ARG A 433 0.67 -4.40 26.57
N ALA A 434 -0.39 -4.11 27.34
CA ALA A 434 -0.68 -2.76 27.83
C ALA A 434 0.47 -2.14 28.60
N ARG A 435 1.06 -2.86 29.56
CA ARG A 435 2.22 -2.34 30.30
C ARG A 435 3.40 -2.05 29.37
N ARG A 436 3.71 -2.97 28.45
CA ARG A 436 4.83 -2.80 27.50
C ARG A 436 4.62 -1.61 26.57
N ILE A 437 3.43 -1.47 25.99
CA ILE A 437 3.11 -0.35 25.09
C ILE A 437 3.18 0.99 25.84
N ILE A 438 2.59 1.08 27.05
CA ILE A 438 2.64 2.31 27.87
C ILE A 438 4.08 2.66 28.23
N GLU A 439 4.88 1.69 28.66
CA GLU A 439 6.26 1.90 29.12
C GLU A 439 7.18 2.33 27.98
N HIS A 440 7.10 1.66 26.82
CA HIS A 440 8.10 1.79 25.75
C HIS A 440 7.66 2.66 24.58
N CYS A 441 6.35 2.85 24.35
CA CYS A 441 5.85 3.51 23.14
C CYS A 441 5.06 4.79 23.41
N ALA A 442 4.44 4.94 24.60
CA ALA A 442 3.69 6.16 24.88
C ALA A 442 4.60 7.37 25.13
N HIS A 443 4.23 8.51 24.52
CA HIS A 443 4.87 9.79 24.78
C HIS A 443 4.78 10.16 26.28
N PRO A 444 5.82 10.77 26.89
CA PRO A 444 5.82 11.18 28.29
C PRO A 444 4.60 12.01 28.70
N ASP A 445 4.08 12.88 27.82
CA ASP A 445 2.92 13.73 28.10
C ASP A 445 1.60 12.95 28.25
N PHE A 446 1.50 11.78 27.63
CA PHE A 446 0.28 10.95 27.62
C PHE A 446 0.40 9.71 28.51
N ARG A 447 1.63 9.24 28.79
CA ARG A 447 1.91 8.03 29.58
C ARG A 447 1.22 8.01 30.95
N PRO A 448 1.24 9.07 31.79
CA PRO A 448 0.55 9.05 33.08
C PRO A 448 -0.96 8.85 32.95
N ARG A 449 -1.58 9.42 31.90
CA ARG A 449 -3.02 9.33 31.67
C ARG A 449 -3.43 7.96 31.13
N LEU A 450 -2.59 7.33 30.31
CA LEU A 450 -2.78 5.95 29.87
C LEU A 450 -2.64 4.96 31.03
N LEU A 451 -1.66 5.18 31.91
CA LEU A 451 -1.49 4.37 33.12
C LEU A 451 -2.70 4.50 34.05
N ASP A 452 -3.18 5.72 34.32
CA ASP A 452 -4.39 5.96 35.10
C ASP A 452 -5.62 5.24 34.51
N TYR A 453 -5.86 5.36 33.19
CA TYR A 453 -6.94 4.64 32.53
C TYR A 453 -6.81 3.12 32.74
N PHE A 454 -5.63 2.57 32.50
CA PHE A 454 -5.37 1.13 32.61
C PHE A 454 -5.54 0.61 34.04
N GLU A 455 -5.08 1.35 35.04
CA GLU A 455 -5.20 1.00 36.46
C GLU A 455 -6.67 1.02 36.92
N ARG A 456 -7.42 2.08 36.58
CA ARG A 456 -8.84 2.17 36.89
C ARG A 456 -9.65 1.10 36.16
N ALA A 457 -9.33 0.83 34.89
CA ALA A 457 -9.95 -0.26 34.13
C ALA A 457 -9.67 -1.63 34.79
N SER A 458 -8.43 -1.86 35.19
CA SER A 458 -8.01 -3.09 35.89
C SER A 458 -8.65 -3.24 37.28
N ALA A 459 -8.96 -2.14 37.95
CA ALA A 459 -9.62 -2.12 39.27
C ALA A 459 -11.15 -2.15 39.18
N SER A 460 -11.74 -2.06 37.99
CA SER A 460 -13.19 -1.90 37.80
C SER A 460 -14.05 -3.10 38.25
N GLY A 461 -13.43 -4.27 38.52
CA GLY A 461 -14.13 -5.51 38.86
C GLY A 461 -14.95 -6.12 37.72
N ARG A 462 -14.82 -5.59 36.49
CA ARG A 462 -15.47 -6.10 35.27
C ARG A 462 -14.61 -7.21 34.63
N GLY A 463 -14.79 -7.47 33.32
CA GLY A 463 -13.91 -8.37 32.57
C GLY A 463 -12.45 -7.90 32.64
N LEU A 464 -11.56 -8.76 33.18
CA LEU A 464 -10.15 -8.42 33.42
C LEU A 464 -9.18 -9.07 32.43
N HIS A 465 -9.67 -9.78 31.41
CA HIS A 465 -8.79 -10.28 30.34
C HIS A 465 -8.21 -9.11 29.54
N THR A 466 -9.09 -8.21 29.10
CA THR A 466 -8.78 -6.97 28.36
C THR A 466 -9.56 -5.81 29.01
N PRO A 467 -9.02 -5.20 30.09
CA PRO A 467 -9.79 -4.26 30.90
C PRO A 467 -10.16 -2.96 30.16
N HIS A 468 -11.43 -2.60 30.11
CA HIS A 468 -11.88 -1.31 29.56
C HIS A 468 -12.88 -0.61 30.46
N LEU A 469 -12.80 0.72 30.46
CA LEU A 469 -13.84 1.61 30.93
C LEU A 469 -14.60 2.15 29.71
N LEU A 470 -15.68 1.48 29.32
CA LEU A 470 -16.43 1.80 28.11
C LEU A 470 -16.96 3.24 28.08
N SER A 471 -17.23 3.84 29.25
CA SER A 471 -17.70 5.23 29.35
C SER A 471 -16.65 6.26 28.92
N GLU A 472 -15.37 5.89 28.83
CA GLU A 472 -14.31 6.84 28.49
C GLU A 472 -13.28 6.27 27.48
N ALA A 473 -13.50 5.07 26.95
CA ALA A 473 -12.57 4.37 26.05
C ALA A 473 -12.21 5.19 24.79
N LEU A 474 -13.18 5.93 24.25
CA LEU A 474 -13.00 6.84 23.10
C LEU A 474 -13.01 8.33 23.50
N SER A 475 -12.92 8.63 24.80
CA SER A 475 -13.04 10.02 25.28
C SER A 475 -11.91 10.94 24.82
N TRP A 476 -10.76 10.37 24.44
CA TRP A 476 -9.63 11.14 23.92
C TRP A 476 -9.92 11.63 22.50
N HIS A 477 -10.46 10.76 21.65
CA HIS A 477 -10.93 11.11 20.30
C HIS A 477 -12.00 12.20 20.35
N GLU A 478 -13.01 12.03 21.21
CA GLU A 478 -14.05 13.05 21.41
C GLU A 478 -13.47 14.38 21.91
N ARG A 479 -12.51 14.35 22.84
CA ARG A 479 -11.85 15.57 23.32
C ARG A 479 -11.10 16.28 22.19
N TYR A 480 -10.44 15.54 21.30
CA TYR A 480 -9.77 16.14 20.15
C TYR A 480 -10.76 16.84 19.22
N GLU A 481 -11.92 16.24 18.92
CA GLU A 481 -12.97 16.87 18.11
C GLU A 481 -13.51 18.17 18.77
N GLN A 482 -13.70 18.16 20.09
CA GLN A 482 -14.27 19.30 20.80
C GLN A 482 -13.28 20.45 21.04
N THR A 483 -12.00 20.11 21.25
CA THR A 483 -11.01 21.05 21.80
C THR A 483 -9.74 21.20 20.97
N GLY A 484 -9.57 20.38 19.93
CA GLY A 484 -8.36 20.31 19.13
C GLY A 484 -7.18 19.60 19.82
N ARG A 485 -7.36 18.96 20.98
CA ARG A 485 -6.32 18.27 21.74
C ARG A 485 -6.87 17.07 22.54
N MET A 486 -6.09 15.99 22.66
CA MET A 486 -6.39 14.81 23.48
C MET A 486 -6.08 15.00 24.97
#